data_AF-Q3HWV9-F1
#
_entry.id   AF-Q3HWV9-F1
#
_cell.length_a   1.000
_cell.length_b   1.000
_cell.length_c   1.000
_cell.angle_alpha   90.00
_cell.angle_beta   90.00
_cell.angle_gamma   90.00
#
_symmetry.space_group_name_H-M   'P 1'
#
loop_
_entity.id
_entity.type
_entity.pdbx_description
1 polymer ?
#
loop_
_entity_poly.entity_id
_entity_poly.type
_entity_poly.pdbx_seq_one_letter_code
_entity_poly.pdbx_strand_id
1 'polypeptide(L)'
;MDIPSSHKTMSAGSDHQLVKYKTGKYAFEVACRPGNVMKWRKGELGWSDVLLVDVVFKQFSKGERANAADLAGAFGTEDNDACLKVICEKGQVAETAAERKEKTDKRRAEIVSYIHKYYVNPTNNLPHPVTRIELALGEMKPRIDPEVPADRQAHDIIKKMVEIIPLKKMEMEGTLFIPHKHLGSAMTVVHKWVQ
;
A
#
# COMPACT_ATOMS: atom_id res chain seq x y z
N MET A 1 29.71 -29.01 32.06
CA MET A 1 28.64 -29.45 31.13
C MET A 1 28.11 -28.19 30.47
N ASP A 2 28.80 -27.79 29.42
CA ASP A 2 28.60 -26.51 28.74
C ASP A 2 27.42 -26.59 27.79
N ILE A 3 26.45 -25.72 28.01
CA ILE A 3 25.30 -25.52 27.11
C ILE A 3 25.81 -24.64 25.96
N PRO A 4 25.74 -25.07 24.68
CA PRO A 4 26.14 -24.20 23.59
C PRO A 4 25.08 -23.14 23.38
N SER A 5 25.40 -21.92 23.84
CA SER A 5 24.71 -20.67 23.50
C SER A 5 24.88 -20.42 21.99
N SER A 6 23.94 -20.92 21.21
CA SER A 6 23.84 -20.58 19.78
C SER A 6 22.99 -19.33 19.62
N HIS A 7 23.58 -18.18 19.94
CA HIS A 7 23.16 -16.90 19.39
C HIS A 7 23.45 -16.91 17.88
N LYS A 8 22.61 -17.60 17.11
CA LYS A 8 22.49 -17.35 15.69
C LYS A 8 21.70 -16.05 15.57
N THR A 9 22.41 -14.93 15.45
CA THR A 9 21.86 -13.70 14.89
C THR A 9 21.14 -14.10 13.61
N MET A 10 19.79 -14.09 13.65
CA MET A 10 18.98 -14.35 12.48
C MET A 10 19.17 -13.16 11.56
N SER A 11 20.17 -13.29 10.68
CA SER A 11 20.46 -12.34 9.63
C SER A 11 19.23 -12.14 8.77
N ALA A 12 19.05 -10.89 8.34
CA ALA A 12 18.02 -10.39 7.45
C ALA A 12 18.14 -11.02 6.04
N GLY A 13 17.87 -12.32 5.93
CA GLY A 13 18.01 -13.10 4.70
C GLY A 13 16.86 -14.05 4.38
N SER A 14 15.78 -14.03 5.15
CA SER A 14 14.53 -14.73 4.80
C SER A 14 13.42 -13.69 4.66
N ASP A 15 12.78 -13.69 3.50
CA ASP A 15 11.61 -12.87 3.23
C ASP A 15 10.53 -13.21 4.27
N HIS A 16 10.22 -12.25 5.14
CA HIS A 16 9.33 -12.44 6.28
C HIS A 16 8.38 -11.25 6.38
N GLN A 17 7.19 -11.53 6.90
CA GLN A 17 6.18 -10.51 7.13
C GLN A 17 5.85 -10.48 8.61
N LEU A 18 5.93 -9.30 9.21
CA LEU A 18 5.67 -9.11 10.63
C LEU A 18 4.20 -8.81 10.85
N VAL A 19 3.59 -9.49 11.81
CA VAL A 19 2.29 -9.10 12.36
C VAL A 19 2.52 -8.41 13.68
N LYS A 20 2.04 -7.17 13.79
CA LYS A 20 2.16 -6.37 15.00
C LYS A 20 0.83 -6.31 15.72
N TYR A 21 0.84 -6.58 17.02
CA TYR A 21 -0.34 -6.48 17.85
C TYR A 21 -0.02 -5.68 19.10
N LYS A 22 -0.86 -4.68 19.39
CA LYS A 22 -0.73 -3.80 20.55
C LYS A 22 -2.00 -3.89 21.38
N THR A 23 -1.86 -4.22 22.66
CA THR A 23 -2.97 -4.29 23.60
C THR A 23 -2.55 -3.62 24.92
N GLY A 24 -3.25 -2.54 25.29
CA GLY A 24 -2.88 -1.71 26.43
C GLY A 24 -1.41 -1.25 26.37
N LYS A 25 -0.62 -1.65 27.37
CA LYS A 25 0.82 -1.36 27.46
C LYS A 25 1.72 -2.35 26.71
N TYR A 26 1.16 -3.47 26.24
CA TYR A 26 1.93 -4.55 25.63
C TYR A 26 1.96 -4.41 24.11
N ALA A 27 3.12 -4.68 23.52
CA ALA A 27 3.33 -4.75 22.09
C ALA A 27 4.03 -6.07 21.76
N PHE A 28 3.49 -6.77 20.77
CA PHE A 28 4.00 -8.06 20.32
C PHE A 28 4.17 -8.07 18.80
N GLU A 29 5.15 -8.83 18.34
CA GLU A 29 5.48 -9.05 16.94
C GLU A 29 5.60 -10.56 16.68
N VAL A 30 5.06 -11.01 15.56
CA VAL A 30 5.15 -12.40 15.11
C VAL A 30 5.69 -12.41 13.68
N ALA A 31 6.69 -13.25 13.43
CA ALA A 31 7.25 -13.45 12.10
C ALA A 31 6.51 -14.55 11.35
N CYS A 32 5.84 -14.15 10.28
CA CYS A 32 5.07 -15.02 9.42
C CYS A 32 5.70 -15.10 8.02
N ARG A 33 5.29 -16.09 7.26
CA ARG A 33 5.62 -16.15 5.84
C ARG A 33 4.86 -15.06 5.07
N PRO A 34 5.50 -14.37 4.10
CA PRO A 34 4.85 -13.31 3.32
C PRO A 34 3.53 -13.75 2.67
N GLY A 35 2.48 -12.95 2.85
CA GLY A 35 1.15 -13.17 2.29
C GLY A 35 0.31 -14.26 2.97
N ASN A 36 0.91 -15.14 3.78
CA ASN A 36 0.20 -16.30 4.34
C ASN A 36 -0.81 -15.92 5.42
N VAL A 37 -0.54 -14.88 6.21
CA VAL A 37 -1.49 -14.38 7.23
C VAL A 37 -2.80 -13.95 6.60
N MET A 38 -2.74 -13.26 5.45
CA MET A 38 -3.92 -12.81 4.72
C MET A 38 -4.70 -13.98 4.11
N LYS A 39 -4.01 -15.00 3.58
CA LYS A 39 -4.64 -16.22 3.07
C LYS A 39 -5.33 -17.02 4.18
N TRP A 40 -4.68 -17.13 5.34
CA TRP A 40 -5.25 -17.79 6.51
C TRP A 40 -6.50 -17.07 7.02
N ARG A 41 -6.50 -15.73 7.09
CA ARG A 41 -7.70 -14.94 7.44
C ARG A 41 -8.87 -15.14 6.47
N LYS A 42 -8.59 -15.48 5.21
CA LYS A 42 -9.61 -15.82 4.21
C LYS A 42 -10.06 -17.29 4.27
N GLY A 43 -9.42 -18.12 5.09
CA GLY A 43 -9.69 -19.57 5.16
C GLY A 43 -9.04 -20.38 4.04
N GLU A 44 -8.13 -19.80 3.25
CA GLU A 44 -7.48 -20.46 2.10
C GLU A 44 -6.25 -21.28 2.50
N LEU A 45 -5.72 -21.09 3.71
CA LEU A 45 -4.49 -21.71 4.20
C LEU A 45 -4.70 -22.23 5.63
N GLY A 46 -4.09 -23.39 5.95
CA GLY A 46 -4.05 -23.92 7.31
C GLY A 46 -3.05 -23.19 8.21
N TRP A 47 -3.24 -23.26 9.52
CA TRP A 47 -2.40 -22.58 10.53
C TRP A 47 -0.92 -22.98 10.48
N SER A 48 -0.63 -24.25 10.20
CA SER A 48 0.73 -24.82 10.16
C SER A 48 1.69 -24.12 9.20
N ASP A 49 1.17 -23.51 8.14
CA ASP A 49 1.97 -22.87 7.09
C ASP A 49 2.04 -21.35 7.22
N VAL A 50 1.39 -20.76 8.24
CA VAL A 50 1.34 -19.30 8.42
C VAL A 50 2.64 -18.76 8.99
N LEU A 51 3.15 -19.44 10.03
CA LEU A 51 4.27 -18.96 10.81
C LEU A 51 5.59 -19.26 10.13
N LEU A 52 6.55 -18.35 10.30
CA LEU A 52 7.95 -18.63 9.96
C LEU A 52 8.66 -19.24 11.17
N VAL A 53 8.33 -18.75 12.37
CA VAL A 53 8.85 -19.21 13.66
C VAL A 53 7.73 -19.17 14.69
N ASP A 54 7.54 -20.25 15.44
CA ASP A 54 6.49 -20.39 16.47
C ASP A 54 6.85 -19.68 17.79
N VAL A 55 7.19 -18.38 17.70
CA VAL A 55 7.63 -17.58 18.85
C VAL A 55 6.99 -16.20 18.79
N VAL A 56 6.42 -15.77 19.93
CA VAL A 56 5.97 -14.39 20.12
C VAL A 56 7.14 -13.51 20.57
N PHE A 57 7.41 -12.44 19.83
CA PHE A 57 8.45 -11.47 20.15
C PHE A 57 7.84 -10.20 20.74
N LYS A 58 8.58 -9.50 21.61
CA LYS A 58 8.31 -8.08 21.90
C LYS A 58 8.84 -7.20 20.79
N GLN A 59 10.02 -7.56 20.29
CA GLN A 59 10.68 -6.86 19.19
C GLN A 59 11.47 -7.87 18.36
N PHE A 60 10.95 -8.19 17.17
CA PHE A 60 11.56 -9.19 16.29
C PHE A 60 12.94 -8.74 15.82
N SER A 61 13.11 -7.44 15.52
CA SER A 61 14.39 -6.88 15.05
C SER A 61 15.54 -7.02 16.05
N LYS A 62 15.24 -7.19 17.34
CA LYS A 62 16.22 -7.40 18.42
C LYS A 62 16.29 -8.87 18.88
N GLY A 63 15.41 -9.73 18.36
CA GLY A 63 15.26 -11.11 18.84
C GLY A 63 14.69 -11.21 20.27
N GLU A 64 14.04 -10.15 20.78
CA GLU A 64 13.52 -10.12 22.14
C GLU A 64 12.20 -10.90 22.24
N ARG A 65 12.21 -12.03 22.94
CA ARG A 65 11.02 -12.88 23.13
C ARG A 65 10.10 -12.34 24.22
N ALA A 66 8.80 -12.54 24.06
CA ALA A 66 7.84 -12.26 25.13
C ALA A 66 8.04 -13.25 26.29
N ASN A 67 7.92 -12.77 27.53
CA ASN A 67 7.93 -13.63 28.71
C ASN A 67 6.48 -14.08 29.04
N ALA A 68 6.35 -15.14 29.84
CA ALA A 68 5.04 -15.69 30.20
C ALA A 68 4.15 -14.67 30.95
N ALA A 69 4.74 -13.83 31.80
CA ALA A 69 4.01 -12.82 32.56
C ALA A 69 3.36 -11.75 31.66
N ASP A 70 4.03 -11.33 30.60
CA ASP A 70 3.51 -10.36 29.64
C ASP A 70 2.45 -10.98 28.74
N LEU A 71 2.61 -12.25 28.36
CA LEU A 71 1.58 -13.00 27.62
C LEU A 71 0.32 -13.18 28.47
N ALA A 72 0.45 -13.66 29.70
CA ALA A 72 -0.66 -13.82 30.63
C ALA A 72 -1.35 -12.47 30.93
N GLY A 73 -0.58 -11.40 31.10
CA GLY A 73 -1.12 -10.07 31.34
C GLY A 73 -1.84 -9.45 30.13
N ALA A 74 -1.47 -9.83 28.90
CA ALA A 74 -2.05 -9.30 27.68
C ALA A 74 -3.21 -10.13 27.12
N PHE A 75 -3.12 -11.46 27.23
CA PHE A 75 -4.04 -12.41 26.61
C PHE A 75 -4.84 -13.23 27.64
N GLY A 76 -4.51 -13.16 28.93
CA GLY A 76 -5.12 -13.99 29.98
C GLY A 76 -4.63 -15.44 29.98
N THR A 77 -3.62 -15.77 29.16
CA THR A 77 -3.03 -17.09 29.02
C THR A 77 -1.53 -17.00 28.73
N GLU A 78 -0.77 -18.00 29.14
CA GLU A 78 0.64 -18.18 28.77
C GLU A 78 0.84 -19.16 27.62
N ASP A 79 -0.25 -19.73 27.08
CA ASP A 79 -0.21 -20.63 25.93
C ASP A 79 0.24 -19.87 24.67
N ASN A 80 1.42 -20.24 24.18
CA ASN A 80 2.07 -19.61 23.04
C ASN A 80 1.26 -19.78 21.74
N ASP A 81 0.66 -20.96 21.49
CA ASP A 81 -0.11 -21.20 20.25
C ASP A 81 -1.41 -20.38 20.23
N ALA A 82 -2.10 -20.30 21.37
CA ALA A 82 -3.26 -19.43 21.52
C ALA A 82 -2.91 -17.95 21.30
N CYS A 83 -1.79 -17.49 21.87
CA CYS A 83 -1.33 -16.11 21.71
C CYS A 83 -0.98 -15.79 20.24
N LEU A 84 -0.25 -16.70 19.56
CA LEU A 84 0.11 -16.55 18.14
C LEU A 84 -1.13 -16.39 17.26
N LYS A 85 -2.15 -17.25 17.46
CA LYS A 85 -3.42 -17.16 16.71
C LYS A 85 -4.11 -15.83 16.91
N VAL A 86 -4.24 -15.35 18.15
CA VAL A 86 -4.87 -14.07 18.45
C VAL A 86 -4.10 -12.90 17.79
N ILE A 87 -2.77 -12.92 17.82
CA ILE A 87 -1.94 -11.90 17.18
C ILE A 87 -2.12 -11.94 15.66
N CYS A 88 -2.06 -13.12 15.04
CA CYS A 88 -2.26 -13.28 13.60
C CYS A 88 -3.67 -12.92 13.14
N GLU A 89 -4.69 -13.09 13.98
CA GLU A 89 -6.08 -12.77 13.68
C GLU A 89 -6.36 -11.26 13.81
N LYS A 90 -6.00 -10.67 14.95
CA LYS A 90 -6.35 -9.28 15.31
C LYS A 90 -5.24 -8.26 15.03
N GLY A 91 -4.01 -8.71 14.80
CA GLY A 91 -2.86 -7.84 14.56
C GLY A 91 -2.91 -7.12 13.22
N GLN A 92 -2.07 -6.10 13.09
CA GLN A 92 -1.83 -5.43 11.82
C GLN A 92 -0.68 -6.13 11.10
N VAL A 93 -0.94 -6.61 9.88
CA VAL A 93 0.10 -7.17 9.02
C VAL A 93 0.93 -6.02 8.46
N ALA A 94 2.23 -6.03 8.71
CA ALA A 94 3.15 -5.08 8.14
C ALA A 94 3.37 -5.40 6.65
N GLU A 95 3.42 -4.36 5.82
CA GLU A 95 3.67 -4.55 4.41
C GLU A 95 5.13 -4.92 4.17
N THR A 96 5.36 -5.90 3.31
CA THR A 96 6.72 -6.25 2.91
C THR A 96 7.33 -5.12 2.05
N ALA A 97 8.65 -5.13 1.86
CA ALA A 97 9.28 -4.19 0.95
C ALA A 97 8.80 -4.38 -0.51
N ALA A 98 8.52 -5.62 -0.90
CA ALA A 98 7.99 -5.97 -2.22
C ALA A 98 6.57 -5.43 -2.42
N GLU A 99 5.66 -5.66 -1.47
CA GLU A 99 4.27 -5.17 -1.53
C GLU A 99 4.21 -3.64 -1.59
N ARG A 100 5.02 -2.94 -0.78
CA ARG A 100 5.11 -1.47 -0.81
C ARG A 100 5.60 -0.96 -2.16
N LYS A 101 6.60 -1.63 -2.74
CA LYS A 101 7.12 -1.29 -4.07
C LYS A 101 6.05 -1.50 -5.13
N GLU A 102 5.36 -2.64 -5.12
CA GLU A 102 4.28 -2.94 -6.06
C GLU A 102 3.15 -1.90 -6.00
N LYS A 103 2.72 -1.52 -4.80
CA LYS A 103 1.73 -0.45 -4.61
C LYS A 103 2.22 0.89 -5.18
N THR A 104 3.48 1.22 -4.97
CA THR A 104 4.11 2.45 -5.49
C THR A 104 4.19 2.43 -7.01
N ASP A 105 4.61 1.30 -7.60
CA ASP A 105 4.74 1.11 -9.04
C ASP A 105 3.36 1.14 -9.72
N LYS A 106 2.35 0.54 -9.09
CA LYS A 106 0.95 0.63 -9.55
C LYS A 106 0.44 2.07 -9.51
N ARG A 107 0.64 2.78 -8.40
CA ARG A 107 0.26 4.20 -8.29
C ARG A 107 0.98 5.06 -9.32
N ARG A 108 2.26 4.76 -9.59
CA ARG A 108 3.05 5.42 -10.64
C ARG A 108 2.42 5.21 -12.02
N ALA A 109 2.04 3.99 -12.36
CA ALA A 109 1.37 3.69 -13.63
C ALA A 109 0.02 4.42 -13.75
N GLU A 110 -0.75 4.50 -12.66
CA GLU A 110 -2.01 5.28 -12.61
C GLU A 110 -1.77 6.77 -12.89
N ILE A 111 -0.72 7.36 -12.30
CA ILE A 111 -0.34 8.76 -12.55
C ILE A 111 0.02 8.98 -14.02
N VAL A 112 0.82 8.07 -14.61
CA VAL A 112 1.19 8.16 -16.03
C VAL A 112 -0.06 8.10 -16.91
N SER A 113 -0.95 7.15 -16.64
CA SER A 113 -2.21 6.99 -17.39
C SER A 113 -3.11 8.23 -17.25
N TYR A 114 -3.19 8.79 -16.04
CA TYR A 114 -3.93 10.02 -15.77
C TYR A 114 -3.37 11.20 -16.59
N ILE A 115 -2.06 11.40 -16.59
CA ILE A 115 -1.42 12.46 -17.37
C ILE A 115 -1.68 12.25 -18.86
N HIS A 116 -1.49 11.04 -19.37
CA HIS A 116 -1.74 10.71 -20.78
C HIS A 116 -3.18 11.00 -21.21
N LYS A 117 -4.16 10.72 -20.35
CA LYS A 117 -5.59 10.89 -20.64
C LYS A 117 -6.04 12.34 -20.61
N TYR A 118 -5.54 13.13 -19.67
CA TYR A 118 -6.07 14.49 -19.40
C TYR A 118 -5.14 15.62 -19.83
N TYR A 119 -3.91 15.34 -20.25
CA TYR A 119 -2.93 16.37 -20.63
C TYR A 119 -2.40 16.15 -22.05
N VAL A 120 -2.20 17.25 -22.75
CA VAL A 120 -1.70 17.29 -24.12
C VAL A 120 -0.49 18.20 -24.25
N ASN A 121 0.24 18.02 -25.33
CA ASN A 121 1.26 18.96 -25.76
C ASN A 121 0.58 20.22 -26.32
N PRO A 122 0.86 21.43 -25.79
CA PRO A 122 0.24 22.66 -26.25
C PRO A 122 0.58 23.03 -27.71
N THR A 123 1.67 22.50 -28.27
CA THR A 123 2.11 22.82 -29.63
C THR A 123 1.26 22.13 -30.70
N ASN A 124 0.86 20.87 -30.47
CA ASN A 124 0.13 20.06 -31.46
C ASN A 124 -1.23 19.54 -30.94
N ASN A 125 -1.58 19.81 -29.68
CA ASN A 125 -2.78 19.34 -28.98
C ASN A 125 -2.95 17.81 -28.96
N LEU A 126 -1.87 17.05 -29.14
CA LEU A 126 -1.88 15.60 -29.04
C LEU A 126 -1.44 15.15 -27.63
N PRO A 127 -1.98 14.03 -27.12
CA PRO A 127 -1.51 13.45 -25.87
C PRO A 127 -0.06 12.98 -26.02
N HIS A 128 0.75 13.18 -24.98
CA HIS A 128 2.12 12.66 -24.97
C HIS A 128 2.11 11.14 -24.85
N PRO A 129 2.96 10.40 -25.59
CA PRO A 129 3.08 8.95 -25.41
C PRO A 129 3.40 8.58 -23.96
N VAL A 130 2.86 7.45 -23.49
CA VAL A 130 3.08 6.91 -22.13
C VAL A 130 4.58 6.85 -21.79
N THR A 131 5.38 6.33 -22.72
CA THR A 131 6.84 6.22 -22.58
C THR A 131 7.52 7.58 -22.38
N ARG A 132 7.04 8.65 -23.02
CA ARG A 132 7.60 9.99 -22.84
C ARG A 132 7.34 10.54 -21.45
N ILE A 133 6.15 10.29 -20.90
CA ILE A 133 5.75 10.68 -19.55
C ILE A 133 6.54 9.88 -18.51
N GLU A 134 6.72 8.57 -18.73
CA GLU A 134 7.54 7.71 -17.85
C GLU A 134 8.99 8.17 -17.77
N LEU A 135 9.59 8.55 -18.90
CA LEU A 135 10.94 9.11 -18.95
C LEU A 135 11.02 10.42 -18.16
N ALA A 136 10.06 11.33 -18.33
CA ALA A 136 10.01 12.58 -17.58
C ALA A 136 9.83 12.34 -16.06
N LEU A 137 9.01 11.36 -15.65
CA LEU A 137 8.92 10.93 -14.25
C LEU A 137 10.23 10.35 -13.73
N GLY A 138 10.93 9.57 -14.56
CA GLY A 138 12.21 8.96 -14.22
C GLY A 138 13.33 9.98 -13.99
N GLU A 139 13.29 11.10 -14.72
CA GLU A 139 14.23 12.21 -14.58
C GLU A 139 14.00 13.00 -13.29
N MET A 140 12.75 13.33 -12.97
CA MET A 140 12.40 14.05 -11.74
C MET A 140 12.54 13.21 -10.47
N LYS A 141 12.39 11.88 -10.58
CA LYS A 141 12.31 10.94 -9.44
C LYS A 141 11.39 11.46 -8.31
N PRO A 142 10.12 11.79 -8.61
CA PRO A 142 9.23 12.32 -7.59
C PRO A 142 8.95 11.25 -6.53
N ARG A 143 8.77 11.68 -5.29
CA ARG A 143 8.27 10.81 -4.23
C ARG A 143 6.80 10.50 -4.51
N ILE A 144 6.50 9.23 -4.79
CA ILE A 144 5.15 8.72 -5.01
C ILE A 144 4.65 8.11 -3.71
N ASP A 145 3.39 8.39 -3.37
CA ASP A 145 2.75 7.91 -2.15
C ASP A 145 1.58 7.01 -2.57
N PRO A 146 1.62 5.71 -2.25
CA PRO A 146 0.55 4.80 -2.64
C PRO A 146 -0.83 5.16 -2.11
N GLU A 147 -0.90 5.84 -0.96
CA GLU A 147 -2.16 6.11 -0.26
C GLU A 147 -2.84 7.39 -0.76
N VAL A 148 -2.09 8.28 -1.43
CA VAL A 148 -2.64 9.50 -2.03
C VAL A 148 -3.28 9.18 -3.38
N PRO A 149 -4.48 9.70 -3.67
CA PRO A 149 -5.11 9.57 -4.99
C PRO A 149 -4.22 10.06 -6.14
N ALA A 150 -4.21 9.30 -7.24
CA ALA A 150 -3.36 9.55 -8.41
C ALA A 150 -3.62 10.91 -9.07
N ASP A 151 -4.86 11.39 -9.09
CA ASP A 151 -5.27 12.69 -9.63
C ASP A 151 -4.62 13.85 -8.87
N ARG A 152 -4.72 13.85 -7.53
CA ARG A 152 -4.14 14.87 -6.67
C ARG A 152 -2.61 14.87 -6.79
N GLN A 153 -2.01 13.69 -6.74
CA GLN A 153 -0.56 13.55 -6.86
C GLN A 153 -0.07 13.93 -8.26
N ALA A 154 -0.83 13.63 -9.32
CA ALA A 154 -0.51 14.05 -10.68
C ALA A 154 -0.46 15.58 -10.80
N HIS A 155 -1.41 16.32 -10.21
CA HIS A 155 -1.41 17.79 -10.26
C HIS A 155 -0.12 18.40 -9.69
N ASP A 156 0.37 17.88 -8.56
CA ASP A 156 1.61 18.38 -7.95
C ASP A 156 2.86 17.98 -8.72
N ILE A 157 2.85 16.80 -9.34
CA ILE A 157 3.93 16.35 -10.23
C ILE A 157 3.97 17.20 -11.50
N ILE A 158 2.82 17.52 -12.10
CA ILE A 158 2.74 18.25 -13.37
C ILE A 158 3.33 19.64 -13.25
N LYS A 159 3.12 20.34 -12.11
CA LYS A 159 3.73 21.65 -11.86
C LYS A 159 5.25 21.64 -12.06
N LYS A 160 5.91 20.56 -11.67
CA LYS A 160 7.37 20.36 -11.86
C LYS A 160 7.70 19.79 -13.23
N MET A 161 6.83 18.91 -13.75
CA MET A 161 7.03 18.24 -15.03
C MET A 161 7.01 19.21 -16.22
N VAL A 162 6.31 20.35 -16.10
CA VAL A 162 6.25 21.40 -17.12
C VAL A 162 7.63 21.96 -17.49
N GLU A 163 8.61 21.90 -16.58
CA GLU A 163 10.00 22.31 -16.85
C GLU A 163 10.72 21.36 -17.83
N ILE A 164 10.28 20.09 -17.93
CA ILE A 164 10.89 19.04 -18.77
C ILE A 164 10.09 18.83 -20.06
N ILE A 165 8.75 18.77 -19.94
CA ILE A 165 7.85 18.60 -21.07
C ILE A 165 6.68 19.58 -20.98
N PRO A 166 6.33 20.28 -22.08
CA PRO A 166 5.20 21.20 -22.07
C PRO A 166 3.89 20.41 -21.96
N LEU A 167 3.12 20.67 -20.90
CA LEU A 167 1.86 20.00 -20.59
C LEU A 167 0.76 21.04 -20.40
N LYS A 168 -0.35 20.83 -21.09
CA LYS A 168 -1.58 21.62 -20.92
C LYS A 168 -2.72 20.66 -20.63
N LYS A 169 -3.57 21.00 -19.65
CA LYS A 169 -4.78 20.23 -19.36
C LYS A 169 -5.73 20.33 -20.55
N MET A 170 -6.26 19.20 -21.01
CA MET A 170 -7.27 19.14 -22.04
C MET A 170 -8.62 19.48 -21.40
N GLU A 171 -9.19 20.61 -21.79
CA GLU A 171 -10.55 21.02 -21.46
C GLU A 171 -11.33 21.12 -22.77
N MET A 172 -12.50 20.49 -22.81
CA MET A 172 -13.39 20.55 -23.97
C MET A 172 -14.60 21.40 -23.61
N GLU A 173 -14.82 22.44 -24.38
CA GLU A 173 -16.03 23.27 -24.29
C GLU A 173 -17.01 22.85 -25.39
N GLY A 174 -18.30 22.75 -25.05
CA GLY A 174 -19.33 22.33 -25.99
C GLY A 174 -20.67 22.99 -25.68
N THR A 175 -21.45 23.29 -26.72
CA THR A 175 -22.81 23.79 -26.58
C THR A 175 -23.80 22.63 -26.79
N LEU A 176 -24.67 22.39 -25.80
CA LEU A 176 -25.71 21.37 -25.88
C LEU A 176 -27.07 22.02 -26.13
N PHE A 177 -27.75 21.63 -27.19
CA PHE A 177 -29.13 22.05 -27.45
C PHE A 177 -30.11 21.04 -26.85
N ILE A 178 -30.89 21.48 -25.86
CA ILE A 178 -31.88 20.65 -25.18
C ILE A 178 -33.28 21.16 -25.54
N PRO A 179 -34.12 20.34 -26.21
CA PRO A 179 -35.52 20.69 -26.43
C PRO A 179 -36.26 20.91 -25.11
N HIS A 180 -37.13 21.92 -25.06
CA HIS A 180 -37.79 22.38 -23.82
C HIS A 180 -38.53 21.25 -23.07
N LYS A 181 -39.07 20.26 -23.80
CA LYS A 181 -39.76 19.07 -23.26
C LYS A 181 -38.88 18.19 -22.36
N HIS A 182 -37.56 18.21 -22.53
CA HIS A 182 -36.61 17.35 -21.81
C HIS A 182 -35.70 18.12 -20.85
N LEU A 183 -35.91 19.43 -20.67
CA LEU A 183 -35.05 20.29 -19.86
C LEU A 183 -34.89 19.78 -18.42
N GLY A 184 -35.98 19.41 -17.76
CA GLY A 184 -35.95 18.94 -16.36
C GLY A 184 -35.09 17.69 -16.15
N SER A 185 -35.28 16.65 -16.98
CA SER A 185 -34.51 15.41 -16.88
C SER A 185 -33.06 15.57 -17.36
N ALA A 186 -32.83 16.41 -18.37
CA ALA A 186 -31.50 16.63 -18.92
C ALA A 186 -30.61 17.44 -17.95
N MET A 187 -31.16 18.45 -17.26
CA MET A 187 -30.40 19.26 -16.30
C MET A 187 -29.80 18.43 -15.16
N THR A 188 -30.52 17.44 -14.65
CA THR A 188 -30.00 16.52 -13.60
C THR A 188 -28.79 15.75 -14.08
N VAL A 189 -28.76 15.33 -15.35
CA VAL A 189 -27.64 14.61 -15.95
C VAL A 189 -26.48 15.56 -16.24
N VAL A 190 -26.76 16.74 -16.79
CA VAL A 190 -25.73 17.74 -17.11
C VAL A 190 -24.99 18.20 -15.86
N HIS A 191 -25.70 18.55 -14.77
CA HIS A 191 -25.07 18.93 -13.50
C HIS A 191 -24.22 17.83 -12.87
N LYS A 192 -24.44 16.55 -13.22
CA LYS A 192 -23.63 15.44 -12.71
C LYS A 192 -22.27 15.32 -13.41
N TRP A 193 -22.16 15.81 -14.65
CA TRP A 193 -21.01 15.56 -15.53
C TRP A 193 -20.27 16.83 -15.96
N VAL A 194 -20.88 17.99 -15.85
CA VAL A 194 -20.26 19.30 -16.12
C VAL A 194 -19.93 19.94 -14.78
N GLN A 195 -18.63 20.11 -14.49
CA GLN A 195 -18.10 20.91 -13.38
C GLN A 195 -17.50 22.20 -13.91
#